data_AF-A0A7X5TXC8-F1
#
_entry.id   AF-A0A7X5TXC8-F1
#
_cell.length_a   1.000
_cell.length_b   1.000
_cell.length_c   1.000
_cell.angle_alpha   90.00
_cell.angle_beta   90.00
_cell.angle_gamma   90.00
#
_symmetry.space_group_name_H-M   'P 1'
#
loop_
_entity.id
_entity.type
_entity.pdbx_description
1 polymer ?
#
loop_
_entity_poly.entity_id
_entity_poly.type
_entity_poly.pdbx_seq_one_letter_code
_entity_poly.pdbx_strand_id
1 'polypeptide(L)'
;MTLGEDGLIHADAIRVLNELNETTKAQQAFLKSCGDAAWIGDDERRAIRWLLTALVEHRRRLRTAARMWRAMGHDEPAGRALVAVTVELLDENRSFTPFVAQWREAVVGRVSLERNDFWRSMIELAQSNLTEARDGATLCLAGRRRA
;
A
#
# COMPACT_ATOMS: atom_id res chain seq x y z
N MET A 1 36.61 7.13 25.39
CA MET A 1 35.40 7.97 25.37
C MET A 1 34.24 7.04 25.07
N THR A 2 33.59 6.54 26.12
CA THR A 2 32.48 5.59 26.00
C THR A 2 31.26 6.37 25.55
N LEU A 3 30.63 5.98 24.44
CA LEU A 3 29.30 6.45 24.08
C LEU A 3 28.39 6.10 25.27
N GLY A 4 27.98 7.11 26.03
CA GLY A 4 27.04 6.93 27.13
C GLY A 4 25.72 6.39 26.59
N GLU A 5 24.93 5.72 27.44
CA GLU A 5 23.61 5.16 27.09
C GLU A 5 22.72 6.18 26.35
N ASP A 6 22.85 7.46 26.67
CA ASP A 6 22.14 8.57 26.03
C ASP A 6 22.49 8.76 24.54
N GLY A 7 23.75 8.54 24.14
CA GLY A 7 24.19 8.63 22.75
C GLY A 7 23.65 7.49 21.88
N LEU A 8 23.43 6.31 22.47
CA LEU A 8 22.80 5.17 21.81
C LEU A 8 21.29 5.41 21.61
N ILE A 9 20.62 5.95 22.64
CA ILE A 9 19.19 6.31 22.58
C ILE A 9 18.93 7.35 21.49
N HIS A 10 19.82 8.33 21.34
CA HIS A 10 19.74 9.37 20.31
C HIS A 10 19.77 8.81 18.89
N ALA A 11 20.78 7.97 18.60
CA ALA A 11 20.95 7.35 17.30
C ALA A 11 19.76 6.44 16.94
N ASP A 12 19.25 5.68 17.91
CA ASP A 12 18.09 4.82 17.72
C ASP A 12 16.80 5.60 17.48
N ALA A 13 16.55 6.69 18.22
CA ALA A 13 15.38 7.53 18.01
C ALA A 13 15.36 8.12 16.58
N ILE A 14 16.50 8.63 16.10
CA ILE A 14 16.62 9.14 14.74
C ILE A 14 16.38 8.03 13.71
N ARG A 15 16.98 6.85 13.91
CA ARG A 15 16.82 5.70 13.01
C ARG A 15 15.36 5.29 12.91
N VAL A 16 14.69 5.07 14.04
CA VAL A 16 13.28 4.68 14.11
C VAL A 16 12.40 5.73 13.43
N LEU A 17 12.58 7.02 13.71
CA LEU A 17 11.79 8.08 13.07
C LEU A 17 11.98 8.14 11.54
N ASN A 18 13.19 7.86 11.04
CA ASN A 18 13.43 7.80 9.60
C ASN A 18 12.79 6.55 8.95
N GLU A 19 12.90 5.40 9.59
CA GLU A 19 12.25 4.14 9.16
C GLU A 19 10.73 4.30 9.09
N LEU A 20 10.13 4.93 10.11
CA LEU A 20 8.72 5.29 10.11
C LEU A 20 8.37 6.22 8.95
N ASN A 21 9.16 7.28 8.73
CA ASN A 21 8.90 8.22 7.64
C ASN A 21 8.92 7.54 6.26
N GLU A 22 9.85 6.61 6.01
CA GLU A 22 9.88 5.87 4.73
C GLU A 22 8.72 4.86 4.64
N THR A 23 8.33 4.24 5.75
CA THR A 23 7.13 3.39 5.79
C THR A 23 5.87 4.19 5.47
N THR A 24 5.66 5.34 6.13
CA THR A 24 4.52 6.24 5.88
C THR A 24 4.51 6.73 4.43
N LYS A 25 5.69 7.04 3.85
CA LYS A 25 5.82 7.41 2.43
C LYS A 25 5.37 6.28 1.50
N ALA A 26 5.78 5.04 1.76
CA ALA A 26 5.36 3.89 0.97
C ALA A 26 3.84 3.66 1.09
N GLN A 27 3.27 3.83 2.28
CA GLN A 27 1.83 3.77 2.50
C GLN A 27 1.07 4.87 1.73
N GLN A 28 1.58 6.10 1.71
CA GLN A 28 1.01 7.19 0.90
C GLN A 28 1.00 6.85 -0.59
N ALA A 29 2.11 6.33 -1.13
CA ALA A 29 2.19 5.96 -2.54
C ALA A 29 1.17 4.85 -2.88
N PHE A 30 1.05 3.84 -2.02
CA PHE A 30 0.08 2.75 -2.16
C PHE A 30 -1.37 3.25 -2.12
N LEU A 31 -1.71 4.13 -1.17
CA LEU A 31 -3.07 4.68 -1.08
C LEU A 31 -3.39 5.60 -2.25
N LYS A 32 -2.40 6.34 -2.76
CA LYS A 32 -2.58 7.15 -3.97
C LYS A 32 -2.94 6.27 -5.16
N SER A 33 -2.26 5.14 -5.37
CA SER A 33 -2.63 4.21 -6.44
C SER A 33 -4.02 3.59 -6.24
N CYS A 34 -4.46 3.40 -4.99
CA CYS A 34 -5.84 2.98 -4.72
C CYS A 34 -6.84 4.09 -5.09
N GLY A 35 -6.58 5.34 -4.73
CA GLY A 35 -7.47 6.46 -5.02
C GLY A 35 -7.70 6.70 -6.52
N ASP A 36 -6.73 6.34 -7.36
CA ASP A 36 -6.79 6.46 -8.82
C ASP A 36 -7.45 5.24 -9.50
N ALA A 37 -7.78 4.19 -8.74
CA ALA A 37 -8.30 2.95 -9.30
C ALA A 37 -9.77 3.06 -9.74
N ALA A 38 -10.10 2.50 -10.90
CA ALA A 38 -11.43 2.58 -11.50
C ALA A 38 -12.52 1.82 -10.70
N TRP A 39 -12.13 0.77 -9.96
CA TRP A 39 -13.05 -0.06 -9.17
C TRP A 39 -13.43 0.55 -7.80
N ILE A 40 -12.80 1.66 -7.42
CA ILE A 40 -13.06 2.37 -6.16
C ILE A 40 -14.19 3.38 -6.37
N GLY A 41 -15.22 3.32 -5.52
CA GLY A 41 -16.34 4.27 -5.49
C GLY A 41 -15.98 5.63 -4.88
N ASP A 42 -16.90 6.58 -4.93
CA ASP A 42 -16.62 7.97 -4.52
C ASP A 42 -16.45 8.14 -3.01
N ASP A 43 -17.18 7.37 -2.21
CA ASP A 43 -17.04 7.37 -0.75
C ASP A 43 -15.72 6.76 -0.32
N GLU A 44 -15.31 5.66 -0.94
CA GLU A 44 -14.00 5.05 -0.76
C GLU A 44 -12.87 6.01 -1.18
N ARG A 45 -13.00 6.67 -2.34
CA ARG A 45 -12.05 7.72 -2.76
C ARG A 45 -11.96 8.84 -1.73
N ARG A 46 -13.09 9.24 -1.15
CA ARG A 46 -13.12 10.25 -0.08
C ARG A 46 -12.39 9.75 1.16
N ALA A 47 -12.63 8.53 1.62
CA ALA A 47 -11.93 7.93 2.75
C ALA A 47 -10.41 7.85 2.50
N ILE A 48 -9.99 7.42 1.30
CA ILE A 48 -8.58 7.38 0.89
C ILE A 48 -7.96 8.78 0.93
N ARG A 49 -8.64 9.82 0.42
CA ARG A 49 -8.15 11.20 0.48
C ARG A 49 -7.93 11.68 1.91
N TRP A 50 -8.86 11.38 2.81
CA TRP A 50 -8.73 11.73 4.23
C TRP A 50 -7.54 11.03 4.89
N LEU A 51 -7.38 9.74 4.63
CA LEU A 51 -6.25 8.97 5.13
C LEU A 51 -4.91 9.47 4.56
N LEU A 52 -4.86 9.83 3.28
CA LEU A 52 -3.69 10.45 2.64
C LEU A 52 -3.32 11.77 3.32
N THR A 53 -4.29 12.65 3.57
CA THR A 53 -4.03 13.90 4.30
C THR A 53 -3.46 13.63 5.68
N ALA A 54 -4.02 12.69 6.43
CA ALA A 54 -3.53 12.31 7.76
C ALA A 54 -2.09 11.78 7.70
N LEU A 55 -1.76 10.89 6.76
CA LEU A 55 -0.42 10.35 6.60
C LEU A 55 0.61 11.41 6.15
N VAL A 56 0.20 12.37 5.32
CA VAL A 56 1.07 13.50 4.92
C VAL A 56 1.43 14.35 6.14
N GLU A 57 0.44 14.67 6.97
CA GLU A 57 0.67 15.42 8.21
C GLU A 57 1.51 14.63 9.21
N HIS A 58 1.22 13.35 9.41
CA HIS A 58 2.02 12.48 10.28
C HIS A 58 3.49 12.45 9.83
N ARG A 59 3.74 12.28 8.53
CA ARG A 59 5.10 12.30 7.96
C ARG A 59 5.81 13.64 8.15
N ARG A 60 5.07 14.77 8.09
CA ARG A 60 5.62 16.10 8.42
C ARG A 60 6.06 16.16 9.89
N ARG A 61 5.29 15.60 10.80
CA ARG A 61 5.62 15.55 12.24
C ARG A 61 6.81 14.63 12.51
N LEU A 62 6.87 13.44 11.91
CA LEU A 62 8.04 12.53 12.01
C LEU A 62 9.35 13.23 11.59
N ARG A 63 9.35 13.91 10.43
CA ARG A 63 10.53 14.68 9.98
C ARG A 63 10.87 15.84 10.91
N THR A 64 9.89 16.41 11.58
CA THR A 64 10.11 17.50 12.55
C THR A 64 10.73 16.96 13.83
N ALA A 65 10.19 15.88 14.39
CA ALA A 65 10.78 15.19 15.54
C ALA A 65 12.21 14.74 15.24
N ALA A 66 12.45 14.12 14.08
CA ALA A 66 13.79 13.67 13.68
C ALA A 66 14.78 14.84 13.51
N ARG A 67 14.32 16.03 13.12
CA ARG A 67 15.15 17.24 13.09
C ARG A 67 15.47 17.72 14.51
N MET A 68 14.50 17.69 15.42
CA MET A 68 14.72 18.05 16.82
C MET A 68 15.73 17.12 17.49
N TRP A 69 15.59 15.80 17.30
CA TRP A 69 16.59 14.84 17.78
C TRP A 69 17.98 15.18 17.24
N ARG A 70 18.13 15.35 15.91
CA ARG A 70 19.44 15.73 15.31
C ARG A 70 20.03 17.04 15.82
N ALA A 71 19.19 17.98 16.24
CA ALA A 71 19.64 19.30 16.70
C ALA A 71 20.13 19.28 18.16
N MET A 72 19.84 18.22 18.92
CA MET A 72 20.34 18.09 20.28
C MET A 72 21.86 17.90 20.29
N GLY A 73 22.53 18.54 21.25
CA GLY A 73 23.97 18.37 21.48
C GLY A 73 24.29 16.94 21.91
N HIS A 74 25.54 16.49 21.68
CA HIS A 74 25.97 15.13 22.02
C HIS A 74 25.82 14.80 23.52
N ASP A 75 26.01 15.82 24.36
CA ASP A 75 25.91 15.72 25.83
C ASP A 75 24.59 16.31 26.36
N GLU A 76 23.65 16.67 25.48
CA GLU A 76 22.36 17.22 25.88
C GLU A 76 21.37 16.09 26.20
N PRO A 77 20.86 16.00 27.44
CA PRO A 77 19.88 14.98 27.78
C PRO A 77 18.58 15.22 27.02
N ALA A 78 17.99 14.16 26.48
CA ALA A 78 16.72 14.26 25.78
C ALA A 78 15.63 14.79 26.72
N GLY A 79 15.11 15.99 26.41
CA GLY A 79 14.01 16.58 27.18
C GLY A 79 12.79 15.67 27.20
N ARG A 80 12.14 15.52 28.37
CA ARG A 80 10.95 14.66 28.54
C ARG A 80 9.85 14.92 27.50
N ALA A 81 9.68 16.18 27.08
CA ALA A 81 8.71 16.56 26.07
C ALA A 81 9.03 15.97 24.68
N LEU A 82 10.30 15.93 24.26
CA LEU A 82 10.69 15.34 22.99
C LEU A 82 10.50 13.82 22.99
N VAL A 83 10.83 13.18 24.11
CA VAL A 83 10.57 11.74 24.30
C VAL A 83 9.08 11.45 24.23
N ALA A 84 8.25 12.19 24.96
CA ALA A 84 6.80 12.03 24.95
C ALA A 84 6.21 12.20 23.54
N VAL A 85 6.58 13.26 22.82
CA VAL A 85 6.15 13.48 21.43
C VAL A 85 6.60 12.34 20.51
N THR A 86 7.79 11.79 20.73
CA THR A 86 8.28 10.65 19.93
C THR A 86 7.45 9.39 20.18
N VAL A 87 7.04 9.14 21.43
CA VAL A 87 6.13 8.04 21.79
C VAL A 87 4.75 8.25 21.17
N GLU A 88 4.19 9.45 21.24
CA GLU A 88 2.91 9.77 20.60
C GLU A 88 2.94 9.51 19.10
N LEU A 89 4.04 9.85 18.41
CA LEU A 89 4.20 9.57 16.99
C LEU A 89 4.32 8.06 16.70
N LEU A 90 4.94 7.28 17.58
CA LEU A 90 4.99 5.82 17.44
C LEU A 90 3.59 5.21 17.54
N ASP A 91 2.79 5.67 18.51
CA ASP A 91 1.43 5.20 18.72
C ASP A 91 0.48 5.67 17.60
N GLU A 92 0.62 6.92 17.14
CA GLU A 92 -0.10 7.43 15.97
C GLU A 92 0.21 6.57 14.73
N ASN A 93 1.48 6.20 14.50
CA ASN A 93 1.84 5.33 13.38
C ASN A 93 1.18 3.95 13.47
N ARG A 94 1.12 3.36 14.68
CA ARG A 94 0.42 2.07 14.90
C ARG A 94 -1.05 2.18 14.54
N SER A 95 -1.70 3.30 14.87
CA SER A 95 -3.13 3.52 14.59
C SER A 95 -3.48 3.52 13.10
N PHE A 96 -2.56 3.91 12.21
CA PHE A 96 -2.80 3.88 10.75
C PHE A 96 -2.80 2.46 10.16
N THR A 97 -2.10 1.52 10.80
CA THR A 97 -1.87 0.16 10.29
C THR A 97 -3.16 -0.55 9.87
N PRO A 98 -4.21 -0.65 10.71
CA PRO A 98 -5.45 -1.34 10.32
C PRO A 98 -6.14 -0.69 9.11
N PHE A 99 -6.14 0.64 9.03
CA PHE A 99 -6.77 1.37 7.93
C PHE A 99 -6.04 1.15 6.61
N VAL A 100 -4.70 1.09 6.62
CA VAL A 100 -3.92 0.75 5.43
C VAL A 100 -4.08 -0.74 5.06
N ALA A 101 -4.16 -1.63 6.04
CA ALA A 101 -4.31 -3.07 5.84
C ALA A 101 -5.61 -3.40 5.08
N GLN A 102 -6.72 -2.74 5.43
CA GLN A 102 -8.01 -2.90 4.73
C GLN A 102 -7.87 -2.67 3.22
N TRP A 103 -7.15 -1.63 2.80
CA TRP A 103 -6.92 -1.35 1.37
C TRP A 103 -6.02 -2.39 0.71
N ARG A 104 -5.02 -2.93 1.43
CA ARG A 104 -4.18 -4.03 0.91
C ARG A 104 -5.02 -5.27 0.64
N GLU A 105 -5.89 -5.64 1.57
CA GLU A 105 -6.81 -6.77 1.40
C GLU A 105 -7.76 -6.56 0.22
N ALA A 106 -8.33 -5.35 0.08
CA ALA A 106 -9.18 -5.00 -1.04
C ALA A 106 -8.46 -5.14 -2.40
N VAL A 107 -7.22 -4.67 -2.50
CA VAL A 107 -6.38 -4.83 -3.70
C VAL A 107 -6.09 -6.31 -3.99
N VAL A 108 -5.73 -7.10 -2.98
CA VAL A 108 -5.48 -8.55 -3.16
C VAL A 108 -6.75 -9.26 -3.63
N GLY A 109 -7.90 -8.94 -3.05
CA GLY A 109 -9.20 -9.44 -3.49
C GLY A 109 -9.48 -9.07 -4.94
N ARG A 110 -9.23 -7.81 -5.32
CA ARG A 110 -9.41 -7.33 -6.70
C ARG A 110 -8.52 -8.06 -7.70
N VAL A 111 -7.23 -8.21 -7.42
CA VAL A 111 -6.29 -8.96 -8.27
C VAL A 111 -6.73 -10.41 -8.44
N SER A 112 -7.26 -11.02 -7.36
CA SER A 112 -7.75 -12.39 -7.40
C SER A 112 -8.98 -12.53 -8.30
N LEU A 113 -9.91 -11.58 -8.25
CA LEU A 113 -11.09 -11.54 -9.12
C LEU A 113 -10.70 -11.35 -10.58
N GLU A 114 -9.86 -10.36 -10.90
CA GLU A 114 -9.41 -10.09 -12.27
C GLU A 114 -8.71 -11.31 -12.89
N ARG A 115 -7.87 -11.99 -12.11
CA ARG A 115 -7.21 -13.22 -12.55
C ARG A 115 -8.22 -14.33 -12.85
N ASN A 116 -9.21 -14.52 -12.00
CA ASN A 116 -10.22 -15.56 -12.18
C ASN A 116 -11.12 -15.28 -13.39
N ASP A 117 -11.52 -14.03 -13.58
CA ASP A 117 -12.34 -13.59 -14.71
C ASP A 117 -11.57 -13.76 -16.02
N PHE A 118 -10.29 -13.38 -16.06
CA PHE A 118 -9.41 -13.61 -17.21
C PHE A 118 -9.38 -15.09 -17.63
N TRP A 119 -9.12 -16.00 -16.67
CA TRP A 119 -9.06 -17.42 -16.98
C TRP A 119 -10.41 -18.00 -17.40
N ARG A 120 -11.52 -17.51 -16.83
CA ARG A 120 -12.86 -17.90 -17.26
C ARG A 120 -13.11 -17.50 -18.71
N SER A 121 -12.82 -16.25 -19.08
CA SER A 121 -12.97 -15.77 -20.46
C SER A 121 -12.08 -16.53 -21.45
N MET A 122 -10.86 -16.92 -21.04
CA MET A 122 -9.98 -17.74 -21.88
C MET A 122 -10.56 -19.15 -22.13
N ILE A 123 -11.20 -19.75 -21.13
CA ILE A 123 -11.86 -21.06 -21.28
C ILE A 123 -13.07 -20.93 -22.21
N GLU A 124 -13.90 -19.91 -22.01
CA GLU A 124 -15.07 -19.62 -22.85
C GLU A 124 -14.67 -19.41 -24.32
N LEU A 125 -13.59 -18.65 -24.56
CA LEU A 125 -13.05 -18.44 -25.90
C LEU A 125 -12.56 -19.74 -26.53
N ALA A 126 -11.82 -20.57 -25.78
CA ALA A 126 -11.35 -21.86 -26.27
C ALA A 126 -12.53 -22.78 -26.64
N GLN A 127 -13.59 -22.79 -25.84
CA GLN A 127 -14.80 -23.57 -26.11
C GLN A 127 -15.56 -23.08 -27.35
N SER A 128 -15.67 -21.75 -27.55
CA SER A 128 -16.26 -21.17 -28.77
C SER A 128 -15.50 -21.62 -30.01
N ASN A 129 -14.17 -21.49 -29.99
CA ASN A 129 -13.32 -21.85 -31.11
C ASN A 129 -13.40 -23.36 -31.45
N LEU A 130 -13.52 -24.23 -30.44
CA LEU A 130 -13.71 -25.67 -30.66
C LEU A 130 -15.06 -25.98 -31.30
N THR A 131 -16.12 -25.28 -30.90
CA THR A 131 -17.48 -25.44 -31.46
C THR A 131 -17.51 -24.96 -32.91
N GLU A 132 -16.96 -23.78 -33.20
CA GLU A 132 -16.86 -23.24 -34.56
C GLU A 132 -16.05 -24.13 -35.50
N ALA A 133 -14.91 -24.67 -35.04
CA ALA A 133 -14.11 -25.61 -35.82
C ALA A 133 -14.87 -26.91 -36.14
N ARG A 134 -15.64 -27.43 -35.18
CA ARG A 134 -16.47 -28.62 -35.35
C ARG A 134 -17.61 -28.36 -36.35
N ASP A 135 -18.30 -27.23 -36.24
CA ASP A 135 -19.42 -26.88 -37.11
C ASP A 135 -18.93 -26.61 -38.55
N GLY A 136 -17.81 -25.89 -38.70
CA GLY A 136 -17.15 -25.68 -39.99
C GLY A 136 -16.70 -26.99 -40.67
N ALA A 137 -16.14 -27.94 -39.90
CA ALA A 137 -15.78 -29.26 -40.41
C ALA A 137 -17.02 -30.06 -40.86
N THR A 138 -18.12 -29.97 -40.11
CA THR A 138 -19.38 -30.66 -40.42
C THR A 138 -20.03 -30.12 -41.70
N LEU A 139 -20.03 -28.80 -41.89
CA LEU A 139 -20.51 -28.13 -43.10
C LEU A 139 -19.67 -28.50 -44.35
N CYS A 140 -18.33 -28.56 -44.21
CA CYS A 140 -17.45 -28.96 -45.30
C CYS A 140 -17.69 -30.41 -45.75
N LEU A 141 -17.97 -31.32 -44.80
CA LEU A 141 -18.31 -32.72 -45.09
C LEU A 141 -19.69 -32.86 -45.76
N ALA A 142 -20.68 -32.05 -45.37
CA ALA A 142 -22.00 -32.04 -46.00
C ALA A 142 -21.96 -31.52 -47.45
N GLY A 143 -21.12 -30.52 -47.74
CA GLY A 143 -20.91 -30.00 -49.09
C GLY A 143 -20.28 -31.03 -50.05
N ARG A 144 -19.36 -31.87 -49.55
CA ARG A 144 -18.73 -32.94 -50.37
C ARG A 144 -19.64 -34.13 -50.69
N ARG A 145 -20.72 -34.35 -49.93
CA ARG A 145 -21.68 -35.45 -50.18
C ARG A 145 -22.78 -35.08 -51.19
N ARG A 146 -22.87 -33.81 -51.60
CA ARG A 146 -23.87 -33.32 -52.58
C ARG A 146 -23.29 -33.05 -53.97
N ALA A 147 -21.99 -33.24 -54.17
CA ALA A 147 -21.32 -33.21 -55.47
C ALA A 147 -21.10 -34.65 -55.95
#